data_AF-A0A7X5UVR6-F1
#
_entry.id   AF-A0A7X5UVR6-F1
#
_cell.length_a   1.000
_cell.length_b   1.000
_cell.length_c   1.000
_cell.angle_alpha   90.00
_cell.angle_beta   90.00
_cell.angle_gamma   90.00
#
_symmetry.space_group_name_H-M   'P 1'
#
loop_
_entity.id
_entity.type
_entity.pdbx_description
1 polymer ?
#
loop_
_entity_poly.entity_id
_entity_poly.type
_entity_poly.pdbx_seq_one_letter_code
_entity_poly.pdbx_strand_id
1 'polypeptide(L)' 'MSDVPETQATRLREALAALPTDERRVFLLHAAESMDYPAIARRLSITVFEVERLLAAALVLLDRHLSARGADSAPPGNGA' A
#
# COMPACT_ATOMS: atom_id res chain seq x y z
N MET A 1 -22.41 -4.00 -4.05
CA MET A 1 -21.50 -3.88 -2.89
C MET A 1 -20.48 -5.00 -3.03
N SER A 2 -19.28 -4.69 -3.50
CA SER A 2 -18.26 -5.70 -3.72
C SER A 2 -17.85 -6.30 -2.39
N ASP A 3 -18.15 -7.58 -2.21
CA ASP A 3 -17.58 -8.42 -1.18
C ASP A 3 -16.08 -8.49 -1.47
N VAL A 4 -15.32 -7.52 -0.94
CA VAL A 4 -13.86 -7.65 -0.90
C VAL A 4 -13.66 -8.85 0.00
N PRO A 5 -13.22 -10.01 -0.52
CA PRO A 5 -13.15 -11.21 0.29
C PRO A 5 -12.31 -10.87 1.51
N GLU A 6 -12.79 -11.24 2.70
CA GLU A 6 -12.23 -10.86 3.99
C GLU A 6 -10.71 -11.14 4.09
N THR A 7 -10.25 -12.11 3.29
CA THR A 7 -8.86 -12.46 3.02
C THR A 7 -8.06 -11.33 2.35
N GLN A 8 -8.58 -10.64 1.32
CA GLN A 8 -7.90 -9.50 0.68
C GLN A 8 -7.80 -8.30 1.62
N ALA A 9 -8.87 -7.99 2.37
CA ALA A 9 -8.85 -6.91 3.34
C ALA A 9 -7.81 -7.18 4.46
N THR A 10 -7.72 -8.42 4.92
CA THR A 10 -6.73 -8.84 5.92
C THR A 10 -5.30 -8.74 5.38
N ARG A 11 -5.06 -9.22 4.14
CA ARG A 11 -3.74 -9.10 3.46
C ARG A 11 -3.29 -7.65 3.34
N LEU A 12 -4.20 -6.75 2.96
CA LEU A 12 -3.89 -5.34 2.85
C LEU A 12 -3.56 -4.72 4.21
N ARG A 13 -4.30 -5.05 5.27
CA ARG A 13 -4.01 -4.56 6.64
C ARG A 13 -2.64 -5.01 7.13
N GLU A 14 -2.27 -6.26 6.89
CA GLU A 14 -0.95 -6.78 7.28
C GLU A 14 0.18 -6.13 6.48
N ALA A 15 -0.03 -5.93 5.18
CA ALA A 15 0.92 -5.20 4.34
C ALA A 15 1.07 -3.75 4.83
N LEU A 16 -0.04 -3.07 5.14
CA LEU A 16 -0.06 -1.73 5.74
C LEU A 16 0.66 -1.67 7.09
N ALA A 17 0.52 -2.71 7.92
CA ALA A 17 1.21 -2.80 9.21
C ALA A 17 2.73 -2.95 9.08
N ALA A 18 3.20 -3.55 7.97
CA ALA A 18 4.61 -3.77 7.69
C ALA A 18 5.33 -2.55 7.06
N LEU A 19 4.60 -1.53 6.59
CA LEU A 19 5.23 -0.32 6.06
C LEU A 19 5.93 0.50 7.16
N PRO A 20 7.05 1.16 6.81
CA PRO A 20 7.62 2.18 7.67
C PRO A 20 6.65 3.35 7.87
N THR A 21 6.80 4.02 9.01
CA THR A 21 5.79 4.94 9.54
C THR A 21 5.48 6.11 8.61
N ASP A 22 6.48 6.66 7.92
CA ASP A 22 6.33 7.85 7.09
C ASP A 22 5.62 7.52 5.76
N GLU A 23 6.03 6.44 5.10
CA GLU A 23 5.42 5.88 3.90
C GLU A 23 3.96 5.50 4.14
N ARG A 24 3.69 4.81 5.26
CA ARG A 24 2.33 4.45 5.68
C ARG A 24 1.48 5.68 5.91
N ARG A 25 2.03 6.70 6.54
CA ARG A 25 1.30 7.93 6.86
C ARG A 25 0.91 8.69 5.59
N VAL A 26 1.84 8.86 4.65
CA VAL A 26 1.55 9.49 3.35
C VAL A 26 0.51 8.69 2.57
N PHE A 27 0.66 7.36 2.52
CA PHE A 27 -0.31 6.50 1.84
C PHE A 27 -1.72 6.61 2.42
N LEU A 28 -1.87 6.59 3.75
CA LEU A 28 -3.18 6.70 4.40
C LEU A 28 -3.82 8.08 4.19
N LEU A 29 -3.04 9.17 4.26
CA LEU A 29 -3.54 10.52 3.99
C LEU A 29 -4.06 10.65 2.55
N HIS A 30 -3.37 10.02 1.59
CA HIS A 30 -3.81 10.03 0.21
C HIS A 30 -5.01 9.10 -0.03
N ALA A 31 -4.94 7.85 0.43
CA ALA A 31 -5.90 6.80 0.09
C ALA A 31 -7.18 6.82 0.96
N ALA A 32 -7.09 7.19 2.23
CA ALA A 32 -8.23 7.19 3.16
C ALA A 32 -8.84 8.58 3.35
N GLU A 33 -8.01 9.64 3.34
CA GLU A 33 -8.47 11.02 3.51
C GLU A 33 -8.59 11.78 2.18
N SER A 34 -8.31 11.13 1.04
CA SER A 34 -8.35 11.71 -0.32
C SER A 34 -7.58 13.02 -0.43
N MET A 35 -6.50 13.20 0.34
CA MET A 35 -5.69 14.41 0.30
C MET A 35 -4.78 14.44 -0.92
N ASP A 36 -4.71 15.60 -1.56
CA ASP A 36 -3.76 15.88 -2.65
C ASP A 36 -2.34 16.10 -2.10
N TYR A 37 -1.33 15.88 -2.94
CA TYR A 37 0.08 15.91 -2.53
C TYR A 37 0.51 17.25 -1.89
N PRO A 38 0.07 18.43 -2.38
CA PRO A 38 0.37 19.69 -1.72
C PRO A 38 -0.26 19.83 -0.32
N ALA A 39 -1.44 19.24 -0.11
CA ALA A 39 -2.11 19.27 1.19
C ALA A 39 -1.40 18.34 2.20
N ILE A 40 -0.95 17.17 1.74
CA ILE A 40 -0.14 16.23 2.53
C ILE A 40 1.20 16.89 2.90
N ALA A 41 1.88 17.50 1.93
CA ALA A 41 3.14 18.21 2.13
C ALA A 41 3.02 19.27 3.23
N ARG A 42 1.99 20.11 3.16
CA ARG A 42 1.70 21.13 4.19
C ARG A 42 1.40 20.51 5.55
N ARG A 43 0.61 19.43 5.60
CA ARG A 43 0.23 18.77 6.86
C ARG A 43 1.42 18.11 7.56
N LEU A 44 2.36 17.56 6.79
CA LEU A 44 3.54 16.88 7.31
C LEU A 44 4.77 17.79 7.41
N SER A 45 4.68 19.04 6.95
CA SER A 45 5.80 19.98 6.87
C SER A 45 7.00 19.42 6.08
N ILE A 46 6.71 18.78 4.94
CA ILE A 46 7.70 18.24 3.98
C ILE A 46 7.45 18.81 2.59
N THR A 47 8.36 18.57 1.64
CA THR A 47 8.17 18.97 0.25
C THR A 47 7.22 18.04 -0.50
N VAL A 48 6.59 18.53 -1.58
CA VAL A 48 5.78 17.68 -2.49
C VAL A 48 6.62 16.55 -3.08
N PHE A 49 7.89 16.82 -3.40
CA PHE A 49 8.83 15.80 -3.86
C PHE A 49 9.04 14.68 -2.83
N GLU A 50 9.14 15.02 -1.54
CA GLU A 50 9.22 14.01 -0.47
C GLU A 50 7.93 13.22 -0.32
N VAL A 51 6.76 13.86 -0.48
CA VAL A 51 5.46 13.17 -0.52
C VAL A 51 5.45 12.13 -1.65
N GLU A 52 5.82 12.53 -2.88
CA GLU A 52 5.89 11.64 -4.03
C GLU A 52 6.86 10.48 -3.80
N ARG A 53 8.05 10.77 -3.26
CA ARG A 53 9.06 9.76 -2.95
C ARG A 53 8.55 8.75 -1.91
N LEU A 54 7.94 9.22 -0.82
CA LEU A 54 7.38 8.38 0.23
C LEU A 54 6.19 7.56 -0.28
N LEU A 55 5.32 8.14 -1.10
CA LEU A 55 4.19 7.44 -1.69
C LEU A 55 4.65 6.37 -2.68
N ALA A 56 5.63 6.68 -3.54
CA ALA A 56 6.21 5.70 -4.46
C ALA A 56 6.87 4.54 -3.70
N ALA A 57 7.63 4.83 -2.64
CA ALA A 57 8.21 3.81 -1.77
C ALA A 57 7.11 2.95 -1.12
N ALA A 58 6.02 3.57 -0.64
CA ALA A 58 4.90 2.86 -0.05
C ALA A 58 4.28 1.85 -1.02
N LEU A 59 4.02 2.28 -2.26
CA LEU A 59 3.42 1.43 -3.31
C LEU A 59 4.33 0.26 -3.66
N VAL A 60 5.64 0.47 -3.79
CA VAL A 60 6.61 -0.60 -4.06
C VAL A 60 6.65 -1.62 -2.92
N LEU A 61 6.63 -1.16 -1.67
CA LEU A 61 6.63 -2.06 -0.51
C LEU A 61 5.33 -2.86 -0.41
N LEU A 62 4.19 -2.21 -0.67
CA LEU A 62 2.89 -2.88 -0.73
C LEU A 62 2.86 -3.95 -1.81
N ASP A 63 3.30 -3.62 -3.04
CA ASP A 63 3.36 -4.57 -4.14
C ASP A 63 4.23 -5.78 -3.81
N ARG A 64 5.42 -5.55 -3.24
CA ARG A 64 6.31 -6.64 -2.80
C ARG A 64 5.66 -7.53 -1.74
N HIS A 65 4.99 -6.94 -0.74
CA HIS A 65 4.33 -7.70 0.32
C HIS A 65 3.16 -8.54 -0.21
N LEU A 66 2.38 -7.98 -1.14
CA LEU A 66 1.22 -8.65 -1.72
C LEU A 66 1.64 -9.72 -2.74
N SER A 67 2.67 -9.46 -3.54
CA SER A 67 3.22 -10.39 -4.53
C SER A 67 3.98 -11.57 -3.88
N ALA A 68 4.79 -11.32 -2.84
CA ALA A 68 5.52 -12.37 -2.14
C ALA A 68 4.59 -13.40 -1.45
N ARG A 69 3.38 -12.99 -1.06
CA ARG A 69 2.36 -13.88 -0.47
C ARG A 69 1.34 -14.42 -1.47
N GLY A 70 1.27 -13.84 -2.67
CA GLY A 70 0.43 -14.34 -3.76
C GLY A 70 1.02 -15.57 -4.45
N ALA A 71 2.35 -15.66 -4.50
CA ALA A 71 3.08 -16.80 -5.09
C ALA A 71 2.83 -18.14 -4.37
N ASP A 72 2.38 -18.11 -3.11
CA ASP A 72 2.06 -19.30 -2.32
C ASP A 72 0.68 -19.92 -2.67
N SER A 73 -0.06 -19.31 -3.61
CA SER A 73 -1.42 -19.74 -3.98
C SER A 73 -1.61 -20.17 -5.44
N ALA A 74 -0.53 -20.35 -6.21
CA ALA A 74 -0.61 -20.95 -7.55
C ALA A 74 -0.43 -22.48 -7.44
N PRO A 75 -1.44 -23.32 -7.73
CA PRO A 75 -1.23 -24.76 -7.84
C PRO A 75 -0.34 -25.05 -9.06
N PRO A 76 0.54 -26.08 -9.02
CA PRO A 76 1.25 -26.52 -10.21
C PRO A 76 0.20 -26.94 -11.24
N GLY A 77 0.10 -26.17 -12.33
CA GLY A 77 -0.67 -26.54 -13.49
C GLY A 77 -0.14 -27.87 -14.01
N ASN A 78 -0.86 -28.95 -13.73
CA ASN A 78 -0.55 -30.27 -14.22
C ASN A 78 -0.88 -30.29 -15.72
N GLY A 79 0.15 -30.17 -16.55
CA GLY A 79 0.06 -30.55 -17.94
C GLY A 79 -0.04 -32.07 -18.02
N ALA A 80 -1.19 -32.55 -18.48
CA ALA A 80 -1.39 -33.91 -18.96
C ALA A 80 -2.42 -33.86 -20.10
#